data_AF-A0A4Y2KRT9-F1
#
_entry.id   AF-A0A4Y2KRT9-F1
#
_cell.length_a   1.000
_cell.length_b   1.000
_cell.length_c   1.000
_cell.angle_alpha   90.00
_cell.angle_beta   90.00
_cell.angle_gamma   90.00
#
_symmetry.space_group_name_H-M   'P 1'
#
loop_
_entity.id
_entity.type
_entity.pdbx_description
1 polymer ?
#
loop_
_entity_poly.entity_id
_entity_poly.type
_entity_poly.pdbx_seq_one_letter_code
_entity_poly.pdbx_strand_id
1 'polypeptide(L)'
;MRYQTVDTIKRTRSNHSFVPINETQLLVSRVSDSTTTFIATLGSKSIPLILQNEQYVACTYGINWWVGKIVECYGEYNDYKIMFMHPHGPSASYTWPKPLDVCWIPYKHIMKIVSAPSTNTGRTYKITPEENNSIELSFKNFKMD
;
A
#
# COMPACT_ATOMS: atom_id res chain seq x y z
N MET A 1 23.70 13.63 29.87
CA MET A 1 22.88 12.44 29.54
C MET A 1 22.91 12.29 28.02
N ARG A 2 23.38 11.15 27.47
CA ARG A 2 23.88 11.04 26.07
C ARG A 2 22.78 10.95 24.98
N TYR A 3 21.51 11.05 25.35
CA TYR A 3 20.35 10.85 24.47
C TYR A 3 19.21 11.80 24.86
N GLN A 4 19.32 13.10 24.53
CA GLN A 4 18.25 14.06 24.77
C GLN A 4 17.24 14.14 23.61
N THR A 5 17.62 13.67 22.42
CA THR A 5 16.79 13.63 21.22
C THR A 5 16.99 12.29 20.52
N VAL A 6 16.06 11.36 20.72
CA VAL A 6 16.04 10.06 20.05
C VAL A 6 14.67 9.81 19.44
N ASP A 7 14.66 9.50 18.15
CA ASP A 7 13.44 9.12 17.44
C ASP A 7 13.40 7.60 17.27
N THR A 8 12.32 6.99 17.75
CA THR A 8 12.11 5.55 17.57
C THR A 8 11.56 5.28 16.18
N ILE A 9 12.28 4.51 15.39
CA ILE A 9 11.82 4.04 14.09
C ILE A 9 10.89 2.84 14.32
N LYS A 10 9.63 2.94 13.92
CA LYS A 10 8.66 1.84 14.07
C LYS A 10 9.07 0.64 13.21
N ARG A 11 8.63 -0.56 13.62
CA ARG A 11 8.81 -1.84 12.89
C ARG A 11 10.25 -2.36 12.78
N THR A 12 11.21 -1.78 13.51
CA THR A 12 12.62 -2.24 13.50
C THR A 12 13.04 -3.07 14.72
N ARG A 13 12.10 -3.34 15.66
CA ARG A 13 12.39 -4.05 16.92
C ARG A 13 13.04 -5.43 16.72
N SER A 14 12.66 -6.14 15.66
CA SER A 14 13.11 -7.50 15.38
C SER A 14 14.26 -7.56 14.36
N ASN A 15 14.87 -6.41 14.07
CA ASN A 15 15.94 -6.27 13.09
C ASN A 15 17.28 -6.04 13.80
N HIS A 16 18.35 -6.66 13.28
CA HIS A 16 19.67 -6.65 13.90
C HIS A 16 20.75 -5.95 13.06
N SER A 17 20.41 -5.46 11.87
CA SER A 17 21.36 -4.77 10.98
C SER A 17 20.75 -3.47 10.47
N PHE A 18 21.53 -2.40 10.61
CA PHE A 18 21.17 -1.02 10.30
C PHE A 18 22.34 -0.35 9.59
N VAL A 19 22.18 -0.03 8.32
CA VAL A 19 23.20 0.63 7.51
C VAL A 19 22.69 2.01 7.11
N PRO A 20 23.36 3.11 7.51
CA PRO A 20 22.95 4.44 7.10
C PRO A 20 23.15 4.62 5.60
N ILE A 21 22.11 5.10 4.90
CA ILE A 21 22.17 5.47 3.49
C ILE A 21 22.45 6.97 3.38
N ASN A 22 21.72 7.78 4.15
CA ASN A 22 21.88 9.23 4.23
C ASN A 22 21.31 9.73 5.57
N GLU A 23 21.29 11.05 5.75
CA GLU A 23 20.82 11.73 6.98
C GLU A 23 19.41 11.34 7.42
N THR A 24 18.57 10.87 6.50
CA THR A 24 17.17 10.54 6.78
C THR A 24 16.82 9.08 6.51
N GLN A 25 17.73 8.24 6.05
CA GLN A 25 17.41 6.88 5.60
C GLN A 25 18.38 5.84 6.14
N LEU A 26 17.82 4.73 6.61
CA LEU A 26 18.53 3.54 7.05
C LEU A 26 18.08 2.34 6.22
N LEU A 27 19.02 1.57 5.71
CA LEU A 27 18.76 0.21 5.25
C LEU A 27 18.67 -0.69 6.47
N VAL A 28 17.56 -1.43 6.59
CA VAL A 28 17.28 -2.30 7.73
C VAL A 28 17.13 -3.73 7.23
N SER A 29 17.85 -4.66 7.84
CA SER A 29 17.71 -6.10 7.57
C SER A 29 17.54 -6.88 8.87
N ARG A 30 16.92 -8.08 8.80
CA ARG A 30 16.69 -8.89 9.99
C ARG A 30 18.01 -9.28 10.66
N VAL A 31 19.00 -9.66 9.86
CA VAL A 31 20.37 -10.03 10.21
C VAL A 31 21.31 -9.56 9.09
N SER A 32 22.62 -9.48 9.34
CA SER A 32 23.59 -8.87 8.41
C SER A 32 23.71 -9.60 7.06
N ASP A 33 23.31 -10.86 7.00
CA ASP A 33 23.30 -11.76 5.84
C ASP A 33 21.91 -11.96 5.21
N SER A 34 20.88 -11.27 5.72
CA SER A 34 19.52 -11.36 5.22
C SER A 34 19.38 -10.72 3.84
N THR A 35 18.86 -11.47 2.88
CA THR A 35 18.49 -10.96 1.54
C THR A 35 17.31 -9.99 1.57
N THR A 36 16.45 -10.11 2.59
CA THR A 36 15.33 -9.18 2.78
C THR A 36 15.79 -7.93 3.52
N THR A 37 15.76 -6.79 2.84
CA THR A 37 16.10 -5.47 3.39
C THR A 37 14.95 -4.51 3.10
N PHE A 38 14.76 -3.49 3.94
CA PHE A 38 13.83 -2.39 3.67
C PHE A 38 14.47 -1.06 4.07
N ILE A 39 13.98 0.05 3.49
CA ILE A 39 14.45 1.39 3.83
C ILE A 39 13.54 2.00 4.90
N ALA A 40 14.11 2.31 6.06
CA ALA A 40 13.47 3.09 7.10
C ALA A 40 13.85 4.56 6.98
N THR A 41 12.86 5.45 6.92
CA THR A 41 13.09 6.89 6.76
C THR A 41 12.78 7.66 8.07
N LEU A 42 13.81 8.30 8.64
CA LEU A 42 13.74 9.17 9.82
C LEU A 42 12.94 10.44 9.49
N GLY A 43 12.02 10.86 10.36
CA GLY A 43 11.22 12.06 10.16
C GLY A 43 10.04 11.91 9.17
N SER A 44 9.99 10.85 8.37
CA SER A 44 8.74 10.46 7.75
C SER A 44 7.85 9.83 8.82
N LYS A 45 6.87 10.60 9.29
CA LYS A 45 5.63 9.99 9.75
C LYS A 45 5.09 9.21 8.55
N SER A 46 5.51 7.96 8.33
CA SER A 46 4.56 7.02 7.78
C SER A 46 3.52 6.87 8.90
N ILE A 47 2.54 7.77 8.85
CA ILE A 47 1.26 7.50 9.47
C ILE A 47 0.93 6.13 8.90
N PRO A 48 0.87 5.06 9.70
CA PRO A 48 0.38 3.79 9.18
C PRO A 48 -0.95 4.16 8.55
N LEU A 49 -1.09 3.92 7.27
CA LEU A 49 -2.33 4.20 6.56
C LEU A 49 -3.38 3.39 7.33
N ILE A 50 -4.18 4.05 8.18
CA ILE A 50 -5.18 3.35 8.98
C ILE A 50 -6.27 3.03 7.97
N LEU A 51 -6.12 1.84 7.39
CA LEU A 51 -7.03 1.32 6.40
C LEU A 51 -8.29 0.87 7.13
N GLN A 52 -9.41 1.39 6.68
CA GLN A 52 -10.72 1.13 7.22
C GLN A 52 -11.59 0.45 6.17
N ASN A 53 -12.61 -0.27 6.63
CA ASN A 53 -13.66 -0.76 5.76
C ASN A 53 -14.25 0.38 4.92
N GLU A 54 -14.78 0.03 3.76
CA GLU A 54 -15.40 0.93 2.79
C GLU A 54 -14.46 1.90 2.07
N GLN A 55 -13.17 1.94 2.44
CA GLN A 55 -12.17 2.70 1.69
C GLN A 55 -11.82 2.02 0.37
N TYR A 56 -11.55 2.84 -0.63
CA TYR A 56 -10.98 2.38 -1.89
C TYR A 56 -9.47 2.44 -1.80
N VAL A 57 -8.81 1.42 -2.33
CA VAL A 57 -7.36 1.28 -2.30
C VAL A 57 -6.84 0.84 -3.65
N ALA A 58 -5.63 1.29 -3.97
CA ALA A 58 -4.82 0.71 -5.02
C ALA A 58 -3.82 -0.27 -4.38
N CYS A 59 -3.78 -1.48 -4.89
CA CYS A 59 -2.86 -2.51 -4.43
C CYS A 59 -2.30 -3.28 -5.61
N THR A 60 -1.35 -4.15 -5.30
CA THR A 60 -0.62 -4.96 -6.27
C THR A 60 -1.01 -6.41 -6.11
N TYR A 61 -1.22 -7.09 -7.24
CA TYR A 61 -1.50 -8.52 -7.27
C TYR A 61 -0.82 -9.12 -8.48
N GLY A 62 0.18 -9.98 -8.24
CA GLY A 62 1.09 -10.46 -9.27
C GLY A 62 1.92 -9.32 -9.85
N ILE A 63 1.92 -9.20 -11.19
CA ILE A 63 2.69 -8.19 -11.94
C ILE A 63 1.92 -6.89 -12.21
N ASN A 64 0.64 -6.82 -11.80
CA ASN A 64 -0.25 -5.69 -12.11
C ASN A 64 -0.72 -5.00 -10.83
N TRP A 65 -1.12 -3.74 -10.97
CA TRP A 65 -1.87 -3.04 -9.94
C TRP A 65 -3.37 -3.10 -10.21
N TRP A 66 -4.15 -3.02 -9.13
CA TRP A 66 -5.60 -3.12 -9.14
C TRP A 66 -6.20 -2.12 -8.18
N VAL A 67 -7.41 -1.66 -8.48
CA VAL A 67 -8.21 -0.85 -7.56
C VAL A 67 -9.34 -1.68 -7.03
N GLY A 68 -9.55 -1.59 -5.71
CA GLY A 68 -10.63 -2.28 -5.05
C GLY A 68 -11.12 -1.53 -3.83
N LYS A 69 -12.15 -2.08 -3.20
CA LYS A 69 -12.75 -1.58 -1.97
C LYS A 69 -12.46 -2.56 -0.84
N ILE A 70 -12.05 -2.05 0.31
CA ILE A 70 -11.87 -2.86 1.51
C ILE A 70 -13.26 -3.23 2.04
N VAL A 71 -13.53 -4.53 2.10
CA VAL A 71 -14.79 -5.06 2.65
C VAL A 71 -14.60 -5.66 4.05
N GLU A 72 -13.37 -6.00 4.42
CA GLU A 72 -13.05 -6.62 5.71
C GLU A 72 -11.58 -6.35 6.09
N CYS A 73 -11.33 -6.01 7.37
CA CYS A 73 -9.98 -5.85 7.92
C CYS A 73 -9.69 -6.97 8.92
N TYR A 74 -8.55 -7.66 8.78
CA TYR A 74 -8.08 -8.67 9.72
C TYR A 74 -6.88 -8.13 10.51
N GLY A 75 -7.14 -7.60 11.69
CA GLY A 75 -6.17 -6.83 12.48
C GLY A 75 -4.97 -7.63 12.99
N GLU A 76 -5.09 -8.94 13.16
CA GLU A 76 -4.01 -9.79 13.70
C GLU A 76 -2.84 -9.94 12.72
N TYR A 77 -3.12 -10.11 11.42
CA TYR A 77 -2.09 -10.22 10.37
C TYR A 77 -1.92 -8.95 9.52
N ASN A 78 -2.73 -7.91 9.75
CA ASN A 78 -2.81 -6.73 8.89
C ASN A 78 -3.13 -7.10 7.43
N ASP A 79 -4.04 -8.04 7.26
CA ASP A 79 -4.56 -8.45 5.95
C ASP A 79 -5.90 -7.78 5.71
N TYR A 80 -6.16 -7.43 4.45
CA TYR A 80 -7.37 -6.73 4.04
C TYR A 80 -8.06 -7.53 2.95
N LYS A 81 -9.34 -7.78 3.13
CA LYS A 81 -10.17 -8.36 2.09
C LYS A 81 -10.57 -7.24 1.14
N ILE A 82 -10.06 -7.33 -0.07
CA ILE A 82 -10.29 -6.33 -1.12
C ILE A 82 -11.23 -6.95 -2.14
N MET A 83 -12.33 -6.25 -2.41
CA MET A 83 -13.19 -6.50 -3.56
C MET A 83 -12.65 -5.70 -4.74
N PHE A 84 -12.29 -6.36 -5.84
CA PHE A 84 -11.63 -5.75 -7.00
C PHE A 84 -12.62 -5.27 -8.06
N MET A 85 -12.32 -4.10 -8.64
CA MET A 85 -13.01 -3.63 -9.84
C MET A 85 -12.21 -3.98 -11.09
N HIS A 86 -12.91 -4.32 -12.16
CA HIS A 86 -12.29 -4.63 -13.46
C HIS A 86 -12.40 -3.45 -14.41
N PRO A 87 -11.32 -3.06 -15.11
CA PRO A 87 -11.35 -1.96 -16.07
C PRO A 87 -12.15 -2.33 -17.32
N HIS A 88 -12.90 -1.37 -17.84
CA HIS A 88 -13.65 -1.49 -19.09
C HIS A 88 -12.77 -1.08 -20.29
N GLY A 89 -11.60 -1.71 -20.41
CA GLY A 89 -10.58 -1.42 -21.43
C GLY A 89 -9.63 -0.28 -21.05
N PRO A 90 -9.07 0.48 -22.02
CA PRO A 90 -8.03 1.49 -21.76
C PRO A 90 -8.54 2.75 -21.04
N SER A 91 -9.85 2.90 -20.86
CA SER A 91 -10.43 4.00 -20.09
C SER A 91 -10.34 3.75 -18.59
N ALA A 92 -10.16 4.80 -17.77
CA ALA A 92 -10.18 4.75 -16.30
C ALA A 92 -11.60 4.55 -15.72
N SER A 93 -12.32 3.59 -16.30
CA SER A 93 -13.69 3.24 -16.02
C SER A 93 -13.74 1.78 -15.59
N TYR A 94 -14.36 1.52 -14.45
CA TYR A 94 -14.29 0.26 -13.74
C TYR A 94 -15.69 -0.28 -13.44
N THR A 95 -15.80 -1.59 -13.29
CA THR A 95 -17.05 -2.27 -12.92
C THR A 95 -16.79 -3.36 -11.90
N TRP A 96 -17.80 -3.69 -11.10
CA TRP A 96 -17.75 -4.87 -10.25
C TRP A 96 -18.00 -6.12 -11.10
N PRO A 97 -17.06 -7.07 -11.17
CA PRO A 97 -17.27 -8.31 -11.91
C PRO A 97 -18.38 -9.15 -11.28
N LYS A 98 -18.93 -10.07 -12.07
CA LYS A 98 -19.90 -11.08 -11.61
C LYS A 98 -19.39 -12.46 -12.05
N PRO A 99 -19.01 -13.36 -11.11
CA PRO A 99 -19.05 -13.20 -9.65
C PRO A 99 -18.10 -12.11 -9.13
N LEU A 100 -18.33 -11.66 -7.89
CA LEU A 100 -17.46 -10.68 -7.24
C LEU A 100 -16.04 -11.25 -7.10
N ASP A 101 -15.06 -10.44 -7.47
CA ASP A 101 -13.65 -10.75 -7.33
C ASP A 101 -13.16 -10.20 -5.98
N VAL A 102 -12.85 -11.10 -5.05
CA VAL A 102 -12.48 -10.77 -3.66
C VAL A 102 -11.27 -11.60 -3.26
N CYS A 103 -10.25 -10.94 -2.71
CA CYS A 103 -9.05 -11.59 -2.23
C CYS A 103 -8.54 -10.95 -0.93
N TRP A 104 -7.88 -11.76 -0.10
CA TRP A 104 -7.12 -11.26 1.04
C TRP A 104 -5.74 -10.78 0.58
N ILE A 105 -5.45 -9.51 0.84
CA ILE A 105 -4.23 -8.84 0.43
C ILE A 105 -3.51 -8.32 1.67
N PRO A 106 -2.24 -8.73 1.89
CA PRO A 106 -1.46 -8.21 3.01
C PRO A 106 -1.21 -6.71 2.87
N TYR A 107 -1.13 -5.98 3.99
CA TYR A 107 -0.86 -4.54 4.01
C TYR A 107 0.30 -4.12 3.10
N LYS A 108 1.36 -4.95 3.04
CA LYS A 108 2.56 -4.68 2.23
C LYS A 108 2.32 -4.63 0.72
N HIS A 109 1.15 -5.07 0.23
CA HIS A 109 0.77 -4.98 -1.19
C HIS A 109 -0.15 -3.78 -1.46
N ILE A 110 -0.62 -3.08 -0.42
CA ILE A 110 -1.48 -1.90 -0.54
C ILE A 110 -0.59 -0.68 -0.71
N MET A 111 -0.72 -0.02 -1.86
CA MET A 111 0.13 1.11 -2.24
C MET A 111 -0.41 2.43 -1.68
N LYS A 112 -1.72 2.65 -1.80
CA LYS A 112 -2.38 3.89 -1.35
C LYS A 112 -3.89 3.74 -1.20
N ILE A 113 -4.48 4.63 -0.40
CA ILE A 113 -5.92 4.94 -0.47
C ILE A 113 -6.17 5.75 -1.75
N VAL A 114 -7.26 5.45 -2.44
CA VAL A 114 -7.74 6.23 -3.57
C VAL A 114 -9.04 6.91 -3.20
N SER A 115 -9.28 8.07 -3.82
CA SER A 115 -10.54 8.78 -3.70
C SER A 115 -11.71 7.88 -4.13
N ALA A 116 -12.85 8.00 -3.47
CA ALA A 116 -14.04 7.24 -3.83
C ALA A 116 -14.38 7.48 -5.32
N PRO A 117 -14.47 6.42 -6.16
CA PRO A 117 -14.75 6.60 -7.57
C PRO A 117 -16.12 7.23 -7.79
N SER A 118 -16.21 8.13 -8.77
CA SER A 118 -17.47 8.74 -9.16
C SER A 118 -18.34 7.74 -9.93
N THR A 119 -19.65 7.74 -9.68
CA THR A 119 -20.59 6.89 -10.41
C THR A 119 -21.88 7.65 -10.71
N ASN A 120 -22.40 7.49 -11.92
CA ASN A 120 -23.67 8.12 -12.33
C ASN A 120 -24.86 7.14 -12.18
N THR A 121 -24.64 5.85 -12.43
CA THR A 121 -25.67 4.80 -12.45
C THR A 121 -25.45 3.69 -11.42
N GLY A 122 -24.36 3.73 -10.66
CA GLY A 122 -23.94 2.67 -9.73
C GLY A 122 -23.37 1.41 -10.40
N ARG A 123 -23.33 1.37 -11.74
CA ARG A 123 -22.78 0.23 -12.51
C ARG A 123 -21.33 0.42 -12.91
N THR A 124 -20.95 1.68 -13.14
CA THR A 124 -19.66 2.08 -13.66
C THR A 124 -19.05 3.10 -12.73
N TYR A 125 -17.77 2.89 -12.40
CA TYR A 125 -17.01 3.64 -11.44
C TYR A 125 -15.85 4.31 -12.16
N LYS A 126 -15.75 5.64 -12.07
CA LYS A 126 -14.73 6.42 -12.76
C LYS A 126 -13.74 6.98 -11.75
N ILE A 127 -12.48 6.70 -12.00
CA ILE A 127 -11.35 7.29 -11.29
C ILE A 127 -10.85 8.48 -12.12
N THR A 128 -10.47 9.57 -11.47
CA THR A 128 -9.98 10.75 -12.19
C THR A 128 -8.61 10.44 -12.85
N PRO A 129 -8.28 11.08 -13.98
CA PRO A 129 -6.97 10.90 -14.61
C PRO A 129 -5.80 11.21 -13.66
N GLU A 130 -5.94 12.20 -12.80
CA GLU A 130 -4.92 12.60 -11.82
C GLU A 130 -4.67 11.50 -10.79
N GLU A 131 -5.74 10.91 -10.26
CA GLU A 131 -5.66 9.80 -9.30
C GLU A 131 -5.06 8.56 -9.98
N ASN A 132 -5.47 8.25 -11.21
CA ASN A 132 -4.94 7.14 -11.99
C ASN A 132 -3.43 7.30 -12.26
N ASN A 133 -2.98 8.50 -12.66
CA ASN A 133 -1.56 8.80 -12.83
C ASN A 133 -0.78 8.69 -11.52
N SER A 134 -1.38 9.11 -10.41
CA SER A 134 -0.77 8.96 -9.09
C SER A 134 -0.62 7.49 -8.67
N ILE A 135 -1.58 6.63 -9.00
CA ILE A 135 -1.50 5.18 -8.78
C ILE A 135 -0.38 4.58 -9.63
N GLU A 136 -0.33 4.91 -10.91
CA GLU A 136 0.71 4.42 -11.84
C GLU A 136 2.12 4.82 -11.38
N LEU A 137 2.30 6.06 -10.92
CA LEU A 137 3.57 6.51 -10.33
C LEU A 137 3.89 5.75 -9.04
N SER A 138 2.89 5.48 -8.20
CA SER A 138 3.09 4.70 -6.98
C SER A 138 3.53 3.26 -7.31
N PHE A 139 2.92 2.65 -8.33
CA PHE A 139 3.26 1.31 -8.80
C PHE A 139 4.68 1.23 -9.37
N LYS A 140 5.11 2.20 -10.18
CA LYS A 140 6.49 2.24 -10.72
C LYS A 140 7.56 2.36 -9.63
N ASN A 141 7.23 3.05 -8.56
CA ASN A 141 8.11 3.20 -7.39
C ASN A 141 7.95 2.05 -6.38
N PHE A 142 6.98 1.16 -6.60
CA PHE A 142 6.68 0.07 -5.69
C PHE A 142 7.70 -1.05 -5.89
N LYS A 143 8.61 -1.19 -4.93
CA LYS A 143 9.52 -2.33 -4.87
C LYS A 143 8.88 -3.41 -4.01
N MET A 144 8.57 -4.55 -4.63
CA MET A 144 8.25 -5.79 -3.92
C MET A 144 9.57 -6.41 -3.50
N ASP A 145 9.90 -6.36 -2.21
CA ASP A 145 11.02 -7.08 -1.62
C ASP A 145 10.73 -8.59 -1.50
#